data_AF-A0A540MRR3-F1
#
_entry.id   AF-A0A540MRR3-F1
#
_cell.length_a   1.000
_cell.length_b   1.000
_cell.length_c   1.000
_cell.angle_alpha   90.00
_cell.angle_beta   90.00
_cell.angle_gamma   90.00
#
_symmetry.space_group_name_H-M   'P 1'
#
loop_
_entity.id
_entity.type
_entity.pdbx_description
1 polymer ?
#
loop_
_entity_poly.entity_id
_entity_poly.type
_entity_poly.pdbx_seq_one_letter_code
_entity_poly.pdbx_strand_id
1 'polypeptide(L)'
;MAFRNGVIVFEDFFPAMVEKLGAEGFMEELSKGFRLLTDGEKGVITFESLKKNSGLLGLQGMSDEDIMCMLKEGDLDGDGALDEMEFCTLMFRLSPAMMQSSQELLVEALDI
;
A
#
# COMPACT_ATOMS: atom_id res chain seq x y z
N MET A 1 12.82 -6.77 5.54
CA MET A 1 12.69 -6.38 4.11
C MET A 1 13.67 -7.15 3.24
N ALA A 2 13.17 -7.91 2.27
CA ALA A 2 14.00 -8.61 1.29
C ALA A 2 13.41 -8.40 -0.12
N PHE A 3 14.20 -7.85 -1.03
CA PHE A 3 13.81 -7.67 -2.42
C PHE A 3 13.88 -9.03 -3.13
N ARG A 4 12.74 -9.56 -3.58
CA ARG A 4 12.71 -10.75 -4.45
C ARG A 4 11.82 -10.45 -5.65
N ASN A 5 12.46 -10.40 -6.83
CA ASN A 5 11.80 -10.37 -8.14
C ASN A 5 10.98 -9.11 -8.48
N GLY A 6 11.39 -7.92 -8.03
CA GLY A 6 10.70 -6.67 -8.41
C GLY A 6 9.38 -6.41 -7.67
N VAL A 7 9.06 -7.26 -6.69
CA VAL A 7 7.95 -7.04 -5.75
C VAL A 7 8.55 -6.52 -4.45
N ILE A 8 8.06 -5.36 -4.01
CA ILE A 8 8.36 -4.87 -2.67
C ILE A 8 7.71 -5.85 -1.70
N VAL A 9 8.53 -6.65 -1.02
CA VAL A 9 8.07 -7.57 0.01
C VAL A 9 7.80 -6.73 1.26
N PHE A 10 6.58 -6.21 1.34
CA PHE A 10 6.01 -5.65 2.54
C PHE A 10 5.87 -6.80 3.56
N GLU A 11 6.43 -6.65 4.77
CA GLU A 11 6.11 -7.59 5.83
C GLU A 11 4.63 -7.41 6.18
N ASP A 12 3.85 -8.45 5.93
CA ASP A 12 2.40 -8.39 5.96
C ASP A 12 1.88 -8.37 7.40
N PHE A 13 1.90 -7.19 8.00
CA PHE A 13 1.36 -6.94 9.34
C PHE A 13 -0.12 -6.51 9.30
N PHE A 14 -0.72 -6.39 8.12
CA PHE A 14 -2.08 -5.89 7.96
C PHE A 14 -3.15 -6.78 8.62
N PRO A 15 -3.08 -8.12 8.53
CA PRO A 15 -4.04 -8.98 9.24
C PRO A 15 -4.02 -8.75 10.75
N ALA A 16 -2.83 -8.62 11.34
CA ALA A 16 -2.68 -8.35 12.77
C ALA A 16 -3.16 -6.94 13.15
N MET A 17 -2.96 -5.95 12.28
CA MET A 17 -3.48 -4.59 12.47
C MET A 17 -5.01 -4.57 12.42
N VAL A 18 -5.62 -5.25 11.44
CA VAL A 18 -7.08 -5.37 11.31
C VAL A 18 -7.68 -6.11 12.50
N GLU A 19 -7.06 -7.21 12.97
CA GLU A 19 -7.51 -7.96 14.14
C GLU A 19 -7.48 -7.09 15.41
N LYS A 20 -6.44 -6.26 15.57
CA LYS A 20 -6.22 -5.46 16.79
C LYS A 20 -6.97 -4.13 16.81
N LEU A 21 -7.13 -3.48 15.66
CA LEU A 21 -7.71 -2.14 15.53
C LEU A 21 -9.14 -2.16 14.98
N GLY A 22 -9.58 -3.30 14.43
CA GLY A 22 -10.78 -3.38 13.61
C GLY A 22 -10.59 -2.75 12.23
N ALA A 23 -11.56 -2.95 11.33
CA ALA A 23 -11.51 -2.40 9.97
C ALA A 23 -11.45 -0.86 9.95
N GLU A 24 -12.23 -0.20 10.81
CA GLU A 24 -12.25 1.26 10.91
C GLU A 24 -10.91 1.82 11.39
N GLY A 25 -10.33 1.23 12.45
CA GLY A 25 -9.03 1.66 12.97
C GLY A 25 -7.89 1.37 11.99
N PHE A 26 -7.96 0.27 11.24
CA PHE A 26 -7.02 -0.01 10.17
C PHE A 26 -7.08 1.02 9.04
N MET A 27 -8.28 1.38 8.58
CA MET A 27 -8.46 2.43 7.58
C MET A 27 -7.95 3.79 8.07
N GLU A 28 -8.12 4.10 9.36
CA GLU A 28 -7.57 5.33 9.95
C GLU A 28 -6.04 5.34 9.96
N GLU A 29 -5.39 4.20 10.27
CA GLU A 29 -3.93 4.09 10.20
C GLU A 29 -3.39 4.19 8.76
N LEU A 30 -4.11 3.63 7.78
CA LEU A 30 -3.78 3.83 6.36
C LEU A 30 -3.90 5.30 5.96
N SER A 31 -4.96 6.00 6.36
CA SER A 31 -5.14 7.43 6.11
C SER A 31 -4.04 8.28 6.77
N LYS A 32 -3.61 7.92 7.99
CA LYS A 32 -2.45 8.55 8.65
C LYS A 32 -1.16 8.31 7.86
N GLY A 33 -0.94 7.09 7.39
CA GLY A 33 0.20 6.73 6.54
C GLY A 33 0.21 7.52 5.23
N PHE A 34 -0.95 7.64 4.58
CA PHE A 34 -1.15 8.45 3.38
C PHE A 34 -0.73 9.91 3.65
N ARG A 35 -1.28 10.54 4.69
CA ARG A 35 -0.94 11.93 5.07
C ARG A 35 0.54 12.16 5.39
N LEU A 36 1.24 11.13 5.86
CA LEU A 36 2.69 11.20 6.08
C LEU A 36 3.48 11.17 4.77
N LEU A 37 2.96 10.49 3.74
CA LEU A 37 3.59 10.37 2.43
C LEU A 37 3.18 11.46 1.44
N THR A 38 2.02 12.08 1.63
CA THR A 38 1.49 13.11 0.71
C THR A 38 2.40 14.32 0.62
N ASP A 39 2.40 14.92 -0.56
CA ASP A 39 2.84 16.29 -0.73
C ASP A 39 1.80 17.23 -0.07
N GLY A 40 2.23 18.00 0.92
CA GLY A 40 1.33 18.89 1.68
C GLY A 40 0.71 20.02 0.84
N GLU A 41 1.28 20.36 -0.31
CA GLU A 41 0.71 21.37 -1.21
C GLU A 41 -0.28 20.75 -2.21
N LYS A 42 -0.01 19.53 -2.68
CA LYS A 42 -0.85 18.86 -3.69
C LYS A 42 -1.94 17.98 -3.11
N GLY A 43 -1.79 17.52 -1.87
CA GLY A 43 -2.73 16.60 -1.22
C GLY A 43 -2.71 15.17 -1.76
N VAL A 44 -1.72 14.83 -2.60
CA VAL A 44 -1.52 13.52 -3.22
C VAL A 44 -0.09 13.04 -3.00
N ILE A 45 0.14 11.74 -3.12
CA ILE A 45 1.48 11.16 -3.05
C ILE A 45 2.10 11.27 -4.44
N THR A 46 3.22 11.98 -4.54
CA THR A 46 4.00 12.09 -5.77
C THR A 46 5.31 11.33 -5.64
N PHE A 47 6.01 11.13 -6.75
CA PHE A 47 7.37 10.55 -6.73
C PHE A 47 8.29 11.24 -5.72
N GLU A 48 8.32 12.57 -5.73
CA GLU A 48 9.17 13.35 -4.83
C GLU A 48 8.73 13.21 -3.37
N SER A 49 7.42 13.24 -3.09
CA SER A 49 6.92 13.13 -1.72
C SER A 49 7.13 11.72 -1.17
N LEU A 50 6.87 10.69 -1.97
CA LEU A 50 7.12 9.30 -1.61
C LEU A 50 8.61 9.06 -1.38
N LYS A 51 9.48 9.55 -2.26
CA LYS A 51 10.94 9.45 -2.08
C LYS A 51 11.42 10.12 -0.80
N LYS A 52 10.95 11.32 -0.52
CA LYS A 52 11.32 12.09 0.67
C LYS A 52 10.78 11.48 1.97
N ASN A 53 9.54 11.01 1.94
CA ASN A 53 8.79 10.61 3.14
C ASN A 53 8.83 9.08 3.38
N SER A 54 9.26 8.27 2.40
CA SER A 54 9.42 6.81 2.52
C SER A 54 10.22 6.40 3.77
N GLY A 55 11.25 7.18 4.10
CA GLY A 55 12.07 6.94 5.28
C GLY A 55 11.32 7.08 6.62
N LEU A 56 10.19 7.79 6.66
CA LEU A 56 9.36 7.96 7.86
C LEU A 56 8.49 6.72 8.15
N LEU A 57 8.13 5.96 7.12
CA LEU A 57 7.38 4.72 7.25
C LEU A 57 8.28 3.48 7.33
N GLY A 58 9.58 3.67 7.52
CA GLY A 58 10.54 2.57 7.52
C GLY A 58 10.73 1.94 6.14
N LEU A 59 10.24 2.56 5.06
CA LEU A 59 10.48 2.18 3.66
C LEU A 59 11.86 2.66 3.18
N GLN A 60 12.83 2.74 4.10
CA GLN A 60 14.18 3.22 3.81
C GLN A 60 14.89 2.23 2.87
N GLY A 61 15.54 2.76 1.82
CA GLY A 61 16.29 1.95 0.86
C GLY A 61 15.51 1.53 -0.39
N MET A 62 14.30 2.08 -0.62
CA MET A 62 13.66 2.00 -1.92
C MET A 62 14.49 2.76 -2.96
N SER A 63 14.74 2.12 -4.10
CA SER A 63 15.37 2.78 -5.25
C SER A 63 14.36 3.67 -5.97
N ASP A 64 14.87 4.56 -6.82
CA ASP A 64 14.02 5.41 -7.66
C ASP A 64 13.13 4.55 -8.58
N GLU A 65 13.66 3.40 -9.02
CA GLU A 65 12.91 2.42 -9.81
C GLU A 65 11.76 1.80 -9.00
N ASP A 66 11.96 1.50 -7.72
CA ASP A 66 10.94 0.92 -6.85
C ASP A 66 9.80 1.90 -6.59
N ILE A 67 10.15 3.16 -6.29
CA ILE A 67 9.18 4.24 -6.06
C ILE A 67 8.36 4.47 -7.33
N MET A 68 9.01 4.47 -8.49
CA MET A 68 8.32 4.61 -9.77
C MET A 68 7.42 3.42 -10.09
N CYS A 69 7.83 2.21 -9.72
CA CYS A 69 7.02 1.00 -9.85
C CYS A 69 5.77 1.08 -8.96
N MET A 70 5.92 1.49 -7.69
CA MET A 70 4.79 1.66 -6.77
C MET A 70 3.76 2.66 -7.28
N LEU A 71 4.22 3.81 -7.77
CA LEU A 71 3.34 4.81 -8.36
C LEU A 71 2.58 4.23 -9.54
N LYS A 72 3.28 3.64 -10.51
CA LYS A 72 2.64 3.05 -11.70
C LYS A 72 1.66 1.92 -11.38
N GLU A 73 1.90 1.17 -10.32
CA GLU A 73 1.04 0.05 -9.93
C GLU A 73 -0.23 0.51 -9.18
N GLY A 74 -0.14 1.64 -8.48
CA GLY A 74 -1.25 2.21 -7.72
C GLY A 74 -2.04 3.29 -8.45
N ASP A 75 -1.43 3.97 -9.42
CA ASP A 75 -2.01 5.06 -10.22
C ASP A 75 -2.99 4.46 -11.22
N LEU A 76 -4.29 4.56 -10.90
CA LEU A 76 -5.37 3.96 -11.67
C LEU A 76 -5.93 4.93 -12.72
N ASP A 77 -5.83 6.24 -12.47
CA ASP A 77 -6.33 7.27 -13.37
C ASP A 77 -5.26 7.81 -14.35
N GLY A 78 -3.99 7.54 -14.08
CA GLY A 78 -2.84 7.90 -14.91
C GLY A 78 -2.35 9.33 -14.71
N ASP A 79 -2.67 9.99 -13.59
CA ASP A 79 -2.26 11.37 -13.31
C ASP A 79 -0.79 11.49 -12.84
N GLY A 80 -0.13 10.36 -12.56
CA GLY A 80 1.26 10.27 -12.11
C GLY A 80 1.45 10.50 -10.61
N ALA A 81 0.37 10.48 -9.82
CA ALA A 81 0.34 10.55 -8.37
C ALA A 81 -0.51 9.41 -7.81
N LEU A 82 -0.63 9.35 -6.48
CA LEU A 82 -1.63 8.50 -5.80
C LEU A 82 -2.51 9.38 -4.94
N ASP A 83 -3.80 9.27 -5.13
CA ASP A 83 -4.78 9.74 -4.16
C ASP A 83 -4.93 8.78 -2.98
N GLU A 84 -5.78 9.13 -2.01
CA GLU A 84 -5.99 8.33 -0.81
C GLU A 84 -6.61 6.96 -1.12
N MET A 85 -7.52 6.89 -2.09
CA MET A 85 -8.19 5.65 -2.48
C MET A 85 -7.23 4.72 -3.22
N GLU A 86 -6.43 5.26 -4.14
CA GLU A 86 -5.41 4.55 -4.89
C GLU A 86 -4.32 4.01 -3.96
N PHE A 87 -3.85 4.83 -3.03
CA PHE A 87 -2.89 4.40 -2.00
C PHE A 87 -3.45 3.26 -1.16
N CYS A 88 -4.68 3.38 -0.64
CA CYS A 88 -5.30 2.32 0.13
C CYS A 88 -5.41 1.04 -0.71
N THR A 89 -5.92 1.15 -1.94
CA THR A 89 -6.08 0.02 -2.87
C THR A 89 -4.75 -0.68 -3.15
N LEU A 90 -3.69 0.08 -3.40
CA LEU A 90 -2.34 -0.44 -3.59
C LEU A 90 -1.87 -1.20 -2.36
N MET A 91 -2.05 -0.64 -1.15
CA MET A 91 -1.67 -1.31 0.10
C MET A 91 -2.43 -2.63 0.29
N PHE A 92 -3.73 -2.68 0.04
CA PHE A 92 -4.49 -3.94 0.08
C PHE A 92 -3.99 -4.97 -0.94
N ARG A 93 -3.62 -4.55 -2.16
CA ARG A 93 -3.08 -5.43 -3.20
C ARG A 93 -1.68 -5.95 -2.87
N LEU A 94 -0.89 -5.17 -2.15
CA LEU A 94 0.45 -5.56 -1.71
C LEU A 94 0.46 -6.46 -0.47
N SER A 95 -0.70 -6.73 0.14
CA SER A 95 -0.86 -7.69 1.25
C SER A 95 -1.36 -9.04 0.70
N PRO A 96 -0.47 -10.04 0.54
CA PRO A 96 -0.86 -11.36 0.09
C PRO A 96 -1.92 -12.00 0.98
N ALA A 97 -1.88 -11.79 2.30
CA ALA A 97 -2.85 -12.40 3.22
C ALA A 97 -4.28 -11.83 3.03
N MET A 98 -4.38 -10.54 2.69
CA MET A 98 -5.67 -9.89 2.39
C MET A 98 -6.19 -10.29 1.00
N MET A 99 -5.32 -10.56 0.04
CA MET A 99 -5.73 -11.10 -1.28
C MET A 99 -6.06 -12.60 -1.24
N GLN A 100 -5.40 -13.38 -0.38
CA GLN A 100 -5.56 -14.83 -0.29
C GLN A 100 -6.88 -15.23 0.39
N SER A 101 -7.31 -14.46 1.39
CA SER A 101 -8.64 -14.63 2.03
C SER A 101 -9.80 -14.41 1.05
N SER A 102 -9.65 -13.52 0.06
CA SER A 102 -10.64 -13.33 -1.01
C SER A 102 -10.73 -14.56 -1.94
N GLN A 103 -9.61 -15.24 -2.21
CA GLN A 103 -9.60 -16.46 -3.03
C GLN A 103 -10.13 -17.68 -2.26
N GLU A 104 -9.83 -17.81 -0.97
CA GLU A 104 -10.35 -18.88 -0.13
C GLU A 104 -11.87 -18.82 0.02
N LEU A 105 -12.44 -17.61 0.22
CA LEU A 105 -13.89 -17.42 0.30
C LEU A 105 -14.61 -17.69 -1.03
N LEU A 106 -13.97 -17.40 -2.17
CA LEU A 106 -14.51 -17.73 -3.49
C LEU A 106 -14.50 -19.23 -3.77
N VAL A 107 -13.48 -19.95 -3.30
CA VAL A 107 -13.41 -21.42 -3.42
C VAL A 107 -14.44 -22.07 -2.50
N GLU A 108 -14.60 -21.59 -1.26
CA GLU A 108 -15.59 -22.10 -0.31
C GLU A 108 -17.03 -21.81 -0.75
N ALA A 109 -17.29 -20.63 -1.34
CA ALA A 109 -18.61 -20.28 -1.86
C ALA A 109 -19.01 -21.05 -3.15
N LEU A 110 -18.05 -21.67 -3.84
CA LEU A 110 -18.30 -22.41 -5.07
C LEU A 110 -18.42 -23.94 -4.89
N ASP A 111 -18.25 -24.49 -3.67
CA ASP A 111 -18.39 -25.93 -3.38
C ASP A 111 -17.73 -26.83 -4.47
N ILE A 112 -16.47 -26.55 -4.85
CA ILE A 112 -15.66 -27.42 -5.72
C ILE A 112 -14.59 -28.14 -4.90
#